data_AF-A0A4Q1VEA3-F1
#
_entry.id   AF-A0A4Q1VEA3-F1
#
_cell.length_a   1.000
_cell.length_b   1.000
_cell.length_c   1.000
_cell.angle_alpha   90.00
_cell.angle_beta   90.00
_cell.angle_gamma   90.00
#
_symmetry.space_group_name_H-M   'P 1'
#
loop_
_entity.id
_entity.type
_entity.pdbx_description
1 polymer ?
#
loop_
_entity_poly.entity_id
_entity_poly.type
_entity_poly.pdbx_seq_one_letter_code
_entity_poly.pdbx_strand_id
1 'polypeptide(L)'
;MSDSLERLYLAVLAARDLDPATSRTARLFQRGPSKMAKKLAEEAIEVVIDAVNGDSEAVIRESADLLYNLTVLWASAGVRPEDVWREMARREDMLGIAEKLPKSPMKLPKVASPRVAARRPIAALEGRVARKRH
;
A
#
# COMPACT_ATOMS: atom_id res chain seq x y z
N MET A 1 7.75 11.84 -4.64
CA MET A 1 7.02 11.22 -5.78
C MET A 1 5.52 11.40 -5.67
N SER A 2 4.90 11.07 -4.53
CA SER A 2 3.47 11.34 -4.28
C SER A 2 3.09 12.80 -4.55
N ASP A 3 3.91 13.76 -4.08
CA ASP A 3 3.72 15.19 -4.36
C ASP A 3 3.76 15.54 -5.86
N SER A 4 4.70 14.95 -6.62
CA SER A 4 4.87 15.24 -8.04
C SER A 4 3.67 14.75 -8.88
N LEU A 5 3.16 13.55 -8.58
CA LEU A 5 1.98 13.01 -9.27
C LEU A 5 0.70 13.68 -8.82
N GLU A 6 0.59 14.09 -7.56
CA GLU A 6 -0.54 14.91 -7.09
C GLU A 6 -0.59 16.26 -7.81
N ARG A 7 0.55 16.96 -7.89
CA ARG A 7 0.66 18.21 -8.65
C ARG A 7 0.32 18.01 -10.13
N LEU A 8 0.78 16.91 -10.73
CA LEU A 8 0.44 16.57 -12.11
C LEU A 8 -1.06 16.32 -12.27
N TYR A 9 -1.67 15.58 -11.36
CA TYR A 9 -3.10 15.29 -11.35
C TYR A 9 -3.94 16.57 -11.27
N LEU A 10 -3.60 17.47 -10.35
CA LEU A 10 -4.25 18.78 -10.23
C LEU A 10 -4.09 19.63 -11.51
N ALA A 11 -2.89 19.61 -12.12
CA ALA A 11 -2.66 20.30 -13.39
C ALA A 11 -3.47 19.69 -14.54
N VAL A 12 -3.60 18.36 -14.58
CA VAL A 12 -4.44 17.65 -15.56
C VAL A 12 -5.91 18.04 -15.39
N LEU A 13 -6.42 18.08 -14.16
CA LEU A 13 -7.79 18.50 -13.88
C LEU A 13 -8.04 19.95 -14.31
N ALA A 14 -7.11 20.86 -14.01
CA ALA A 14 -7.20 22.26 -14.43
C ALA A 14 -7.14 22.41 -15.97
N ALA A 15 -6.41 21.52 -16.65
CA ALA A 15 -6.20 21.60 -18.10
C ALA A 15 -7.26 20.86 -18.94
N ARG A 16 -8.16 20.08 -18.34
CA ARG A 16 -9.09 19.20 -19.06
C ARG A 16 -10.14 19.95 -19.87
N ASP A 17 -10.55 21.12 -19.40
CA ASP A 17 -11.61 21.96 -19.97
C ASP A 17 -11.05 23.16 -20.75
N LEU A 18 -9.73 23.20 -20.98
CA LEU A 18 -9.09 24.20 -21.84
C LEU A 18 -9.43 23.97 -23.31
N ASP A 19 -9.07 24.91 -24.18
CA ASP A 19 -9.23 24.77 -25.62
C ASP A 19 -8.44 23.56 -26.17
N PRO A 20 -9.09 22.54 -26.76
CA PRO A 20 -8.42 21.41 -27.38
C PRO A 20 -7.50 21.82 -28.55
N ALA A 21 -7.69 22.97 -29.20
CA ALA A 21 -6.75 23.40 -30.24
C ALA A 21 -5.33 23.63 -29.68
N THR A 22 -5.22 24.05 -28.41
CA THR A 22 -3.95 24.43 -27.79
C THR A 22 -3.49 23.46 -26.69
N SER A 23 -4.40 22.82 -25.96
CA SER A 23 -4.09 21.92 -24.84
C SER A 23 -4.06 20.43 -25.24
N ARG A 24 -2.92 19.75 -25.03
CA ARG A 24 -2.79 18.28 -25.19
C ARG A 24 -3.80 17.54 -24.31
N THR A 25 -3.92 17.96 -23.05
CA THR A 25 -4.82 17.34 -22.07
C THR A 25 -6.27 17.47 -22.54
N ALA A 26 -6.72 18.67 -22.92
CA ALA A 26 -8.09 18.87 -23.40
C ALA A 26 -8.40 18.05 -24.66
N ARG A 27 -7.45 17.89 -25.59
CA ARG A 27 -7.62 16.98 -26.74
C ARG A 27 -7.84 15.53 -26.33
N LEU A 28 -7.13 15.06 -25.31
CA LEU A 28 -7.31 13.71 -24.80
C LEU A 28 -8.70 13.55 -24.18
N PHE A 29 -9.14 14.52 -23.36
CA PHE A 29 -10.49 14.53 -22.77
C PHE A 29 -11.60 14.59 -23.83
N GLN A 30 -11.48 15.44 -24.83
CA GLN A 30 -12.41 15.52 -25.95
C GLN A 30 -12.52 14.18 -26.71
N ARG A 31 -11.41 13.46 -26.88
CA ARG A 31 -11.37 12.16 -27.58
C ARG A 31 -11.78 10.97 -26.72
N GLY A 32 -11.94 11.18 -25.41
CA GLY A 32 -12.47 10.21 -24.47
C GLY A 32 -11.51 9.07 -24.05
N PRO A 33 -11.99 8.19 -23.17
CA PRO A 33 -11.17 7.18 -22.49
C PRO A 33 -10.42 6.23 -23.44
N SER A 34 -11.04 5.84 -24.56
CA SER A 34 -10.40 4.94 -25.54
C SER A 34 -9.12 5.53 -26.11
N LYS A 35 -9.08 6.84 -26.38
CA LYS A 35 -7.86 7.48 -26.90
C LYS A 35 -6.79 7.61 -25.82
N MET A 36 -7.18 7.91 -24.59
CA MET A 36 -6.27 7.98 -23.43
C MET A 36 -5.62 6.62 -23.17
N ALA A 37 -6.41 5.55 -23.13
CA ALA A 37 -5.92 4.19 -22.93
C ALA A 37 -4.96 3.76 -24.05
N LYS A 38 -5.27 4.11 -25.31
CA LYS A 38 -4.35 3.85 -26.43
C LYS A 38 -3.01 4.56 -26.24
N LYS A 39 -3.01 5.83 -25.83
CA LYS A 39 -1.76 6.57 -25.57
C LYS A 39 -0.97 5.95 -24.42
N LEU A 40 -1.62 5.61 -23.31
CA LEU A 40 -0.97 4.91 -22.20
C LEU A 40 -0.30 3.61 -22.65
N ALA A 41 -0.98 2.81 -23.47
CA ALA A 41 -0.43 1.56 -23.99
C ALA A 41 0.77 1.78 -24.94
N GLU A 42 0.74 2.83 -25.74
CA GLU A 42 1.84 3.23 -26.63
C GLU A 42 3.11 3.53 -25.82
N GLU A 43 3.04 4.42 -24.82
CA GLU A 43 4.21 4.75 -24.00
C GLU A 43 4.72 3.53 -23.22
N ALA A 44 3.82 2.64 -22.78
CA ALA A 44 4.22 1.42 -22.08
C ALA A 44 5.04 0.48 -22.97
N ILE A 45 4.67 0.38 -24.25
CA ILE A 45 5.40 -0.41 -25.23
C ILE A 45 6.75 0.24 -25.54
N GLU A 46 6.81 1.57 -25.66
CA GLU A 46 8.05 2.31 -25.91
C GLU A 46 9.05 2.14 -24.75
N VAL A 47 8.60 2.29 -23.49
CA VAL A 47 9.43 1.99 -22.30
C VAL A 47 10.02 0.58 -22.35
N VAL A 48 9.22 -0.42 -22.74
CA VAL A 48 9.67 -1.82 -22.84
C VAL A 48 10.73 -1.98 -23.94
N ILE A 49 10.47 -1.43 -25.13
CA ILE A 49 11.39 -1.52 -26.27
C ILE A 49 12.73 -0.86 -25.94
N ASP A 50 12.69 0.35 -25.39
CA ASP A 50 13.90 1.12 -25.10
C ASP A 50 14.71 0.50 -23.96
N ALA A 51 14.04 -0.09 -22.97
CA ALA A 51 14.71 -0.86 -21.92
C ALA A 51 15.43 -2.09 -22.47
N VAL A 52 14.80 -2.83 -23.40
CA VAL A 52 15.42 -3.99 -24.07
C VAL A 52 16.61 -3.57 -24.93
N ASN A 53 16.53 -2.40 -25.55
CA ASN A 53 17.61 -1.84 -26.38
C ASN A 53 18.75 -1.22 -25.54
N GLY A 54 18.58 -1.08 -24.22
CA GLY A 54 19.57 -0.49 -23.33
C GLY A 54 19.67 1.04 -23.41
N ASP A 55 18.65 1.71 -23.95
CA ASP A 55 18.60 3.18 -24.02
C ASP A 55 17.96 3.77 -22.75
N SER A 56 18.78 4.01 -21.73
CA SER A 56 18.30 4.52 -20.44
C SER A 56 17.69 5.92 -20.54
N GLU A 57 18.17 6.76 -21.44
CA GLU A 57 17.65 8.13 -21.61
C GLU A 57 16.25 8.09 -22.24
N ALA A 58 16.04 7.23 -23.23
CA ALA A 58 14.72 6.99 -23.78
C ALA A 58 13.78 6.40 -22.72
N VAL A 59 14.21 5.40 -21.96
CA VAL A 59 13.40 4.84 -20.85
C VAL A 59 12.94 5.92 -19.87
N ILE A 60 13.79 6.88 -19.51
CA ILE A 60 13.42 7.99 -18.61
C ILE A 60 12.34 8.87 -19.25
N ARG A 61 12.51 9.26 -20.51
CA ARG A 61 11.54 10.10 -21.23
C ARG A 61 10.19 9.40 -21.38
N GLU A 62 10.18 8.17 -21.88
CA GLU A 62 8.94 7.44 -22.11
C GLU A 62 8.25 7.04 -20.80
N SER A 63 9.01 6.82 -19.72
CA SER A 63 8.43 6.64 -18.38
C SER A 63 7.71 7.90 -17.88
N ALA A 64 8.23 9.10 -18.18
CA ALA A 64 7.56 10.33 -17.82
C ALA A 64 6.26 10.53 -18.61
N ASP A 65 6.25 10.22 -19.92
CA ASP A 65 5.04 10.25 -20.73
C ASP A 65 4.03 9.17 -20.31
N LEU A 66 4.49 7.98 -19.92
CA LEU A 66 3.66 6.93 -19.35
C LEU A 66 2.95 7.42 -18.08
N LEU A 67 3.68 8.03 -17.14
CA LEU A 67 3.11 8.58 -15.91
C LEU A 67 2.11 9.71 -16.19
N TYR A 68 2.38 10.56 -17.18
CA TYR A 68 1.43 11.58 -17.64
C TYR A 68 0.14 10.96 -18.16
N ASN A 69 0.23 10.03 -19.10
CA ASN A 69 -0.95 9.41 -19.71
C ASN A 69 -1.75 8.58 -18.68
N LEU A 70 -1.07 7.96 -17.71
CA LEU A 70 -1.69 7.25 -16.59
C LEU A 70 -2.49 8.23 -15.72
N THR A 71 -1.92 9.39 -15.41
CA THR A 71 -2.58 10.43 -14.60
C THR A 71 -3.79 11.01 -15.33
N VAL A 72 -3.72 11.22 -16.64
CA VAL A 72 -4.87 11.63 -17.47
C VAL A 72 -5.98 10.59 -17.42
N LEU A 73 -5.63 9.31 -17.54
CA LEU A 73 -6.61 8.22 -17.48
C LEU A 73 -7.25 8.11 -16.09
N TRP A 74 -6.47 8.25 -15.01
CA TRP A 74 -6.99 8.32 -13.63
C TRP A 74 -7.99 9.46 -13.46
N ALA A 75 -7.65 10.67 -13.91
CA ALA A 75 -8.54 11.82 -13.85
C ALA A 75 -9.85 11.57 -14.62
N SER A 76 -9.78 10.94 -15.80
CA SER A 76 -10.98 10.55 -16.56
C SER A 76 -11.80 9.45 -15.88
N ALA A 77 -11.18 8.58 -15.09
CA ALA A 77 -11.84 7.49 -14.38
C ALA A 77 -12.32 7.87 -12.97
N GLY A 78 -12.08 9.11 -12.51
CA GLY A 78 -12.38 9.54 -11.15
C GLY A 78 -11.48 8.90 -10.08
N VAL A 79 -10.33 8.35 -10.48
CA VAL A 79 -9.33 7.78 -9.58
C VAL A 79 -8.35 8.87 -9.19
N ARG A 80 -8.06 9.01 -7.90
CA ARG A 80 -7.06 9.96 -7.42
C ARG A 80 -5.72 9.25 -7.16
N PRO A 81 -4.58 9.97 -7.25
CA PRO A 81 -3.28 9.39 -6.89
C PRO A 81 -3.27 8.77 -5.49
N GLU A 82 -3.97 9.36 -4.52
CA GLU A 82 -4.02 8.83 -3.16
C GLU A 82 -4.73 7.48 -3.05
N ASP A 83 -5.70 7.19 -3.94
CA ASP A 83 -6.36 5.89 -3.98
C ASP A 83 -5.35 4.80 -4.36
N VAL A 84 -4.46 5.10 -5.31
CA VAL A 84 -3.40 4.20 -5.77
C VAL A 84 -2.32 4.04 -4.70
N TRP A 85 -1.95 5.12 -4.01
CA TRP A 85 -1.01 5.03 -2.88
C TRP A 85 -1.54 4.21 -1.72
N ARG A 86 -2.84 4.31 -1.41
CA ARG A 86 -3.46 3.44 -0.40
C ARG A 86 -3.41 1.97 -0.79
N GLU A 87 -3.66 1.66 -2.07
CA GLU A 87 -3.51 0.28 -2.56
C GLU A 87 -2.06 -0.21 -2.50
N MET A 88 -1.09 0.63 -2.83
CA MET A 88 0.33 0.28 -2.71
C MET A 88 0.73 0.02 -1.26
N ALA A 89 0.32 0.86 -0.31
CA ALA A 89 0.56 0.65 1.11
C ALA A 89 -0.06 -0.67 1.60
N ARG A 90 -1.30 -0.96 1.19
CA ARG A 90 -1.97 -2.24 1.49
C ARG A 90 -1.17 -3.44 0.96
N ARG A 91 -0.61 -3.34 -0.26
CA ARG A 91 0.25 -4.39 -0.83
C ARG A 91 1.57 -4.53 -0.10
N GLU A 92 2.18 -3.41 0.31
CA GLU A 92 3.41 -3.41 1.10
C GLU A 92 3.21 -4.11 2.45
N ASP A 93 2.10 -3.86 3.14
CA ASP A 93 1.77 -4.53 4.40
C ASP A 93 1.61 -6.05 4.24
N MET A 94 1.05 -6.48 3.09
CA MET A 94 0.77 -7.89 2.83
C MET A 94 1.96 -8.66 2.23
N LEU A 95 2.72 -8.03 1.34
CA LEU A 95 3.73 -8.66 0.49
C LEU A 95 5.16 -8.18 0.82
N GLY A 96 5.31 -7.12 1.60
CA GLY A 96 6.54 -6.36 1.72
C GLY A 96 6.74 -5.40 0.54
N ILE A 97 7.60 -4.39 0.71
CA ILE A 97 7.86 -3.34 -0.30
C ILE A 97 8.49 -3.90 -1.60
N ALA A 98 9.13 -5.06 -1.49
CA ALA A 98 9.68 -5.86 -2.57
C ALA A 98 10.03 -7.25 -2.00
N GLU A 99 9.01 -7.98 -1.51
CA GLU A 99 9.16 -9.26 -0.77
C GLU A 99 9.92 -9.16 0.56
N LYS A 100 10.40 -7.96 0.91
CA LYS A 100 10.94 -7.62 2.22
C LYS A 100 9.79 -7.31 3.16
N LEU A 101 9.34 -8.33 3.89
CA LEU A 101 8.29 -8.19 4.90
C LEU A 101 8.67 -7.14 5.95
N PRO A 102 7.73 -6.31 6.39
CA PRO A 102 7.98 -5.36 7.46
C PRO A 102 8.41 -6.11 8.73
N LYS A 103 9.49 -5.64 9.38
CA LYS A 103 9.87 -6.15 10.70
C LYS A 103 8.78 -5.75 11.69
N SER A 104 7.93 -6.69 12.07
CA SER A 104 6.83 -6.44 13.01
C SER A 104 7.37 -5.95 14.37
N PRO A 105 6.94 -4.79 14.89
CA PRO A 105 7.09 -4.48 16.30
C PRO A 105 5.73 -4.70 16.99
N MET A 106 5.04 -5.82 16.74
CA MET A 106 3.96 -6.23 17.65
C MET A 106 4.59 -6.74 18.94
N LYS A 107 4.94 -5.82 19.85
CA LYS A 107 5.08 -6.13 21.26
C LYS A 107 3.69 -6.48 21.78
N LEU A 108 3.37 -7.78 21.76
CA LEU A 108 2.25 -8.30 22.53
C LEU A 108 2.44 -7.89 24.00
N PRO A 109 1.42 -7.33 24.68
CA PRO A 109 1.52 -7.09 26.10
C PRO A 109 1.76 -8.44 26.80
N LYS A 110 2.84 -8.51 27.60
CA LYS A 110 3.07 -9.67 28.48
C LYS A 110 1.91 -9.73 29.46
N VAL A 111 0.94 -10.61 29.20
CA VAL A 111 -0.09 -10.94 30.19
C VAL A 111 0.65 -11.60 31.37
N ALA A 112 0.62 -10.95 32.53
CA ALA A 112 1.20 -11.51 33.75
C ALA A 112 0.40 -12.76 34.14
N SER A 113 1.08 -13.91 34.24
CA SER A 113 0.47 -15.16 34.69
C SER A 113 -0.07 -15.03 36.12
N PRO A 114 -1.27 -15.54 36.43
CA PRO A 114 -1.77 -15.51 37.80
C PRO A 114 -0.94 -16.47 38.67
N ARG A 115 -0.50 -15.95 39.82
CA ARG A 115 0.28 -16.65 40.83
C ARG A 115 -0.57 -17.77 41.44
N VAL A 116 -0.18 -19.03 41.24
CA VAL A 116 -0.86 -20.20 41.83
C VAL A 116 -0.68 -20.19 43.34
N ALA A 117 -1.78 -20.15 44.10
CA ALA A 117 -1.76 -20.25 45.55
C ALA A 117 -1.48 -21.71 45.99
N ALA A 118 -0.48 -21.88 46.85
CA ALA A 118 -0.05 -23.18 47.38
C ALA A 118 -1.12 -23.84 48.26
N ARG A 119 -1.40 -25.12 48.01
CA ARG A 119 -2.26 -25.98 48.86
C ARG A 119 -1.50 -26.39 50.14
N ARG A 120 -2.13 -26.23 51.31
CA ARG A 120 -1.61 -26.72 52.61
C ARG A 120 -1.97 -28.20 52.82
N PRO A 121 -1.08 -29.03 53.41
CA PRO A 121 -1.42 -30.41 53.76
C PRO A 121 -2.18 -30.48 55.10
N ILE A 122 -3.17 -31.38 55.21
CA ILE A 122 -3.89 -31.68 56.45
C ILE A 122 -3.22 -32.91 57.10
N ALA A 123 -2.78 -32.75 58.35
CA ALA A 123 -2.08 -33.74 59.15
C ALA A 123 -3.03 -34.80 59.74
N ALA A 124 -2.53 -36.04 59.86
CA ALA A 124 -3.22 -37.19 60.44
C ALA A 124 -3.42 -37.06 61.96
N LEU A 125 -4.56 -37.58 62.42
CA LEU A 125 -5.05 -37.54 63.79
C LEU A 125 -4.48 -38.72 64.60
N GLU A 126 -3.58 -38.47 65.57
CA GLU A 126 -3.19 -39.48 66.57
C GLU A 126 -3.95 -39.30 67.90
N GLY A 127 -4.31 -40.44 68.48
CA GLY A 127 -5.28 -40.60 69.57
C GLY A 127 -4.82 -40.12 70.93
N ARG A 128 -5.79 -39.66 71.72
CA ARG A 128 -5.62 -39.34 73.14
C ARG A 128 -5.91 -40.55 74.01
N VAL A 129 -4.92 -40.87 74.83
CA VAL A 129 -4.93 -41.80 75.96
C VAL A 129 -5.88 -41.33 77.06
N ALA A 130 -6.65 -42.25 77.65
CA ALA A 130 -7.24 -42.08 78.98
C ALA A 130 -6.99 -43.34 79.85
N ARG A 131 -6.15 -43.13 80.87
CA ARG A 131 -5.93 -43.95 82.10
C ARG A 131 -7.22 -43.89 82.97
N LYS A 132 -7.54 -44.73 83.98
CA LYS A 132 -6.84 -45.67 84.90
C LYS A 132 -7.92 -46.31 85.83
N ARG A 133 -7.65 -47.52 86.36
CA ARG A 133 -7.98 -48.08 87.73
C ARG A 133 -9.47 -48.14 88.15
N HIS A 134 -10.01 -49.19 88.75
CA HIS A 134 -9.52 -50.16 89.75
C HIS A 134 -10.13 -51.54 89.49
#